data_AF-F7JQ17-F1
#
_entry.id   AF-F7JQ17-F1
#
_cell.length_a   1.000
_cell.length_b   1.000
_cell.length_c   1.000
_cell.angle_alpha   90.00
_cell.angle_beta   90.00
_cell.angle_gamma   90.00
#
_symmetry.space_group_name_H-M   'P 1'
#
loop_
_entity.id
_entity.type
_entity.pdbx_description
1 polymer ?
#
loop_
_entity_poly.entity_id
_entity_poly.type
_entity_poly.pdbx_seq_one_letter_code
_entity_poly.pdbx_strand_id
1 'polypeptide(L)' 'MWMALFFAMSLILSLEYYGIASCALQGSESKRVVEPIKRLAEISDEEVIVLYIAIGNFKDNFQVAVSKRKELSDVLAEI' A
#
# COMPACT_ATOMS: atom_id res chain seq x y z
N MET A 1 11.25 -10.63 -1.84
CA MET A 1 10.06 -10.07 -2.52
C MET A 1 8.76 -10.32 -1.75
N TRP A 2 8.39 -11.57 -1.40
CA TRP A 2 7.12 -11.89 -0.71
C TRP A 2 6.93 -11.28 0.71
N MET A 3 8.01 -11.07 1.48
CA MET A 3 7.92 -10.58 2.86
C MET A 3 7.51 -9.09 2.98
N ALA A 4 7.81 -8.28 1.95
CA ALA A 4 7.63 -6.83 2.03
C ALA A 4 6.14 -6.42 2.07
N LEU A 5 5.27 -7.16 1.37
CA LEU A 5 3.84 -6.88 1.36
C LEU A 5 3.16 -7.21 2.70
N PHE A 6 3.61 -8.27 3.38
CA PHE A 6 3.11 -8.57 4.73
C PHE A 6 3.48 -7.47 5.72
N PHE A 7 4.73 -7.02 5.71
CA PHE A 7 5.17 -5.91 6.56
C PHE A 7 4.36 -4.63 6.28
N ALA A 8 4.17 -4.28 5.01
CA ALA A 8 3.38 -3.13 4.62
C ALA A 8 1.92 -3.23 5.11
N MET A 9 1.30 -4.40 5.00
CA MET A 9 -0.06 -4.63 5.50
C MET A 9 -0.13 -4.47 7.03
N SER A 10 0.84 -5.00 7.77
CA SER A 10 0.91 -4.81 9.23
C SER A 10 1.03 -3.33 9.60
N LEU A 11 1.86 -2.56 8.87
CA LEU A 11 1.98 -1.12 9.07
C LEU A 11 0.64 -0.41 8.78
N ILE A 12 0.00 -0.68 7.64
CA ILE A 12 -1.30 -0.09 7.27
C ILE A 12 -2.37 -0.37 8.33
N LEU A 13 -2.46 -1.62 8.82
CA LEU A 13 -3.38 -1.99 9.89
C LEU A 13 -3.10 -1.26 11.20
N SER A 14 -1.82 -1.04 11.54
CA SER A 14 -1.46 -0.24 12.72
C SER A 14 -1.86 1.23 12.57
N LEU A 15 -1.67 1.83 11.40
CA LEU A 15 -2.08 3.21 11.13
C LEU A 15 -3.59 3.36 11.29
N GLU A 16 -4.37 2.44 10.74
CA GLU A 16 -5.82 2.38 10.91
C GLU A 16 -6.22 2.26 12.39
N TYR A 17 -5.55 1.39 13.16
CA TYR A 17 -5.80 1.23 14.60
C TYR A 17 -5.59 2.54 15.38
N TYR A 18 -4.59 3.35 15.00
CA TYR A 18 -4.33 4.65 15.60
C TYR A 18 -5.16 5.80 14.99
N GLY A 19 -6.08 5.52 14.06
CA GLY A 19 -6.92 6.52 13.41
C GLY A 19 -6.16 7.40 12.40
N ILE A 20 -5.03 6.92 11.88
CA ILE A 20 -4.22 7.61 10.88
C ILE A 20 -4.61 7.09 9.50
N ALA A 21 -5.00 8.01 8.62
CA ALA A 21 -5.37 7.65 7.26
C ALA A 21 -4.15 7.20 6.47
N SER A 22 -4.30 6.11 5.72
CA SER A 22 -3.27 5.61 4.82
C SER A 22 -3.84 5.16 3.48
N CYS A 23 -3.04 5.26 2.41
CA CYS A 23 -3.40 4.79 1.08
C CYS A 23 -2.21 4.06 0.44
N ALA A 24 -2.39 2.77 0.16
CA ALA A 24 -1.42 1.94 -0.54
C ALA A 24 -1.46 2.24 -2.04
N LEU A 25 -0.33 2.63 -2.62
CA LEU A 25 -0.17 3.00 -4.02
C LEU A 25 0.83 2.07 -4.70
N GLN A 26 0.51 1.65 -5.93
CA GLN A 26 1.31 0.69 -6.68
C GLN A 26 2.70 1.23 -7.02
N GLY A 27 3.73 0.39 -6.83
CA GLY A 27 5.13 0.68 -7.17
C GLY A 27 5.57 0.14 -8.54
N SER A 28 4.76 0.27 -9.59
CA SER A 28 5.08 -0.30 -10.92
C SER A 28 5.47 0.75 -11.96
N GLU A 29 6.02 1.86 -11.51
CA GLU A 29 6.39 2.96 -12.38
C GLU A 29 7.59 2.61 -13.27
N SER A 30 7.68 3.26 -14.42
CA SER A 30 8.82 3.08 -15.33
C SER A 30 10.14 3.54 -14.68
N LYS A 31 11.28 2.97 -15.09
CA LYS A 31 12.62 3.39 -14.62
C LYS A 31 12.83 4.91 -14.70
N ARG A 32 12.31 5.55 -15.76
CA ARG A 32 12.41 7.01 -15.93
C ARG A 32 11.80 7.80 -14.77
N VAL A 33 10.74 7.28 -14.15
CA VAL A 33 10.05 7.88 -13.01
C VAL A 33 10.66 7.46 -11.67
N VAL A 34 11.13 6.20 -11.57
CA VAL A 34 11.70 5.64 -10.33
C VAL A 34 13.10 6.19 -10.05
N GLU A 35 13.94 6.40 -11.07
CA GLU A 35 15.34 6.80 -10.88
C GLU A 35 15.54 8.13 -10.14
N PRO A 36 14.78 9.20 -10.44
CA PRO A 36 14.85 10.44 -9.67
C PRO A 36 14.39 10.25 -8.22
N ILE A 37 13.37 9.41 -7.98
CA ILE A 37 12.85 9.12 -6.64
C ILE A 37 13.90 8.38 -5.81
N LYS A 38 14.52 7.34 -6.38
CA LYS A 38 15.59 6.59 -5.71
C LYS A 38 16.77 7.48 -5.35
N ARG A 39 17.22 8.33 -6.27
CA ARG A 39 18.29 9.31 -6.01
C ARG A 39 17.94 10.30 -4.92
N LEU A 40 16.71 10.83 -4.91
CA LEU A 40 16.25 11.76 -3.88
C LEU A 40 16.16 11.10 -2.50
N ALA A 41 15.75 9.83 -2.45
CA ALA A 41 15.58 9.07 -1.22
C ALA A 41 16.83 8.27 -0.81
N GLU A 42 17.96 8.44 -1.51
CA GLU A 42 19.22 7.73 -1.27
C GLU A 42 19.08 6.18 -1.28
N ILE A 43 18.18 5.67 -2.12
CA ILE A 43 17.92 4.23 -2.30
C ILE A 43 18.88 3.66 -3.33
N SER A 44 19.51 2.53 -3.02
CA SER A 44 20.53 1.92 -3.88
C SER A 44 19.97 1.32 -5.16
N ASP A 45 20.78 1.21 -6.21
CA ASP A 45 20.36 0.67 -7.52
C ASP A 45 19.88 -0.79 -7.45
N GLU A 46 20.38 -1.56 -6.48
CA GLU A 46 20.02 -2.94 -6.21
C GLU A 46 18.66 -3.10 -5.49
N GLU A 47 18.11 -2.00 -4.97
CA GLU A 47 16.82 -1.99 -4.29
C GLU A 47 15.69 -1.65 -5.24
N VAL A 48 14.50 -2.20 -4.97
CA VAL A 48 13.30 -1.99 -5.78
C VAL A 48 12.20 -1.45 -4.90
N ILE A 49 11.57 -0.36 -5.34
CA ILE A 49 10.37 0.17 -4.69
C ILE A 49 9.20 -0.75 -5.04
N VAL A 50 8.62 -1.39 -4.03
CA VAL A 50 7.51 -2.34 -4.21
C VAL A 50 6.14 -1.72 -3.94
N LEU A 51 6.08 -0.66 -3.14
CA LEU A 51 4.85 -0.01 -2.70
C LEU A 51 5.18 1.41 -2.24
N TYR A 52 4.27 2.35 -2.49
CA TYR A 52 4.24 3.64 -1.79
C TYR A 52 3.05 3.68 -0.83
N ILE A 53 3.20 4.37 0.29
CA ILE A 53 2.12 4.57 1.27
C ILE A 53 1.97 6.07 1.49
N ALA A 54 0.86 6.65 1.06
CA ALA A 54 0.49 8.00 1.45
C ALA A 54 -0.11 7.95 2.87
N ILE A 55 0.31 8.86 3.74
CA ILE A 55 -0.13 8.94 5.15
C ILE A 55 -0.64 10.35 5.43
N GLY A 56 -1.71 10.46 6.21
CA GLY A 56 -2.25 11.74 6.63
C GLY A 56 -3.38 11.61 7.65
N ASN A 57 -4.09 12.71 7.89
CA ASN A 57 -5.29 12.70 8.72
C ASN A 57 -6.53 12.42 7.86
N PHE A 58 -7.52 11.76 8.45
CA PHE A 58 -8.85 11.68 7.83
C PHE A 58 -9.45 13.09 7.70
N LYS A 59 -10.17 13.32 6.59
CA LYS A 59 -11.05 14.49 6.49
C LYS A 59 -12.30 14.21 7.32
N ASP A 60 -12.90 15.26 7.88
CA ASP A 60 -14.16 15.12 8.63
C ASP A 60 -15.27 14.50 7.76
N ASN A 61 -15.29 14.82 6.47
CA ASN A 61 -16.23 14.28 5.49
C ASN A 61 -15.55 14.09 4.14
N PHE A 62 -15.67 12.89 3.56
CA PHE A 62 -15.18 12.59 2.21
C PHE A 62 -15.92 11.38 1.62
N GLN A 63 -15.90 11.27 0.29
CA GLN A 63 -16.43 10.11 -0.42
C GLN A 63 -15.30 9.14 -0.76
N VAL A 64 -15.58 7.85 -0.65
CA VAL A 64 -14.68 6.78 -1.05
C VAL A 64 -15.38 5.82 -2.00
N ALA A 65 -14.61 5.22 -2.90
CA ALA A 65 -15.11 4.11 -3.70
C ALA A 65 -15.45 2.93 -2.80
N VAL A 66 -16.66 2.40 -2.93
CA VAL A 66 -17.08 1.20 -2.19
C VAL A 66 -16.55 -0.03 -2.92
N SER A 67 -15.50 -0.64 -2.36
CA SER A 67 -14.99 -1.92 -2.83
C SER A 67 -15.82 -3.06 -2.23
N LYS A 68 -16.83 -3.55 -2.96
CA LYS A 68 -17.61 -4.73 -2.55
C LYS A 68 -16.68 -5.95 -2.43
N ARG A 69 -16.69 -6.61 -1.27
CA ARG A 69 -15.97 -7.87 -1.07
C ARG A 69 -16.82 -9.02 -1.59
N LYS A 70 -16.16 -10.09 -2.05
CA LYS A 70 -16.83 -11.34 -2.40
C LYS A 70 -17.42 -11.97 -1.13
N GLU A 71 -18.52 -12.69 -1.28
CA GLU A 71 -19.09 -13.44 -0.16
C GLU A 71 -18.15 -14.59 0.22
N LEU A 72 -18.22 -15.05 1.47
CA LEU A 72 -17.35 -16.13 1.94
C LEU A 72 -17.56 -17.41 1.12
N SER A 73 -18.81 -17.70 0.74
CA SER A 73 -19.18 -18.83 -0.11
C SER A 73 -18.53 -18.79 -1.49
N ASP A 74 -18.11 -17.62 -1.97
CA ASP A 74 -17.48 -17.48 -3.30
C ASP A 74 -15.96 -17.76 -3.28
N VAL A 75 -15.35 -17.81 -2.08
CA VAL A 75 -13.89 -17.89 -1.92
C VAL A 75 -13.42 -19.03 -1.02
N LEU A 76 -14.28 -19.54 -0.13
CA LEU A 76 -13.97 -20.67 0.74
C LEU A 76 -14.39 -21.97 0.06
N ALA A 77 -13.41 -22.84 -0.19
CA ALA A 77 -13.66 -24.23 -0.58
C ALA A 77 -13.33 -25.14 0.59
N GLU A 78 -14.31 -25.91 1.06
CA GLU A 78 -14.06 -27.02 1.98
C GLU A 78 -13.49 -28.19 1.18
N ILE A 79 -12.35 -28.71 1.64
CA ILE A 79 -11.63 -29.84 1.02
C ILE A 79 -11.83 -31.07 1.91
#